data_AF-A0A0Q4Q9D1-F1
#
_entry.id   AF-A0A0Q4Q9D1-F1
#
_cell.length_a   1.000
_cell.length_b   1.000
_cell.length_c   1.000
_cell.angle_alpha   90.00
_cell.angle_beta   90.00
_cell.angle_gamma   90.00
#
_symmetry.space_group_name_H-M   'P 1'
#
loop_
_entity.id
_entity.type
_entity.pdbx_description
1 polymer ?
#
loop_
_entity_poly.entity_id
_entity_poly.type
_entity_poly.pdbx_seq_one_letter_code
_entity_poly.pdbx_strand_id
1 'polypeptide(L)'
;MTKFLYHAVLPEDHDHHVSIEEIMKEGISFSTQSNNWYGNGGEVKPLITDKVRPLKAPMWANFKKASGANLEPHVPKSFYFPIFTDKILVFDGNITMNIYDQAFYEENKFTFEEALDFDTGETLEYWIKRYWDSMMTLEEYFSKKTYTKPEVLVFESVPREIIQICEK
;
A
#
# COMPACT_ATOMS: atom_id res chain seq x y z
N MET A 1 -24.50 -1.35 -6.48
CA MET A 1 -23.93 -1.33 -5.12
C MET A 1 -22.70 -0.46 -5.15
N THR A 2 -22.63 0.57 -4.30
CA THR A 2 -21.42 1.39 -4.13
C THR A 2 -20.38 0.55 -3.41
N LYS A 3 -19.19 0.40 -3.99
CA LYS A 3 -18.06 -0.27 -3.34
C LYS A 3 -17.26 0.77 -2.57
N PHE A 4 -16.83 0.40 -1.37
CA PHE A 4 -16.06 1.25 -0.46
C PHE A 4 -14.66 0.70 -0.30
N LEU A 5 -13.73 1.60 0.00
CA LEU A 5 -12.41 1.31 0.51
C LEU A 5 -12.31 1.77 1.96
N TYR A 6 -11.42 1.14 2.71
CA TYR A 6 -11.26 1.37 4.13
C TYR A 6 -9.82 1.79 4.43
N HIS A 7 -9.65 2.81 5.27
CA HIS A 7 -8.36 3.22 5.79
C HIS A 7 -8.40 3.10 7.32
N ALA A 8 -7.34 2.58 7.92
CA ALA A 8 -7.37 2.16 9.31
C ALA A 8 -7.18 3.37 10.21
N VAL A 9 -7.88 3.38 11.34
CA VAL A 9 -7.57 4.30 12.43
C VAL A 9 -6.56 3.59 13.33
N LEU A 10 -5.32 4.07 13.35
CA LEU A 10 -4.30 3.51 14.24
C LEU A 10 -4.56 3.93 15.70
N PRO A 11 -4.19 3.10 16.69
CA PRO A 11 -4.24 3.47 18.11
C PRO A 11 -3.47 4.78 18.40
N GLU A 12 -3.91 5.56 19.39
CA GLU A 12 -3.29 6.85 19.75
C GLU A 12 -1.82 6.74 20.20
N ASP A 13 -1.42 5.58 20.72
CA ASP A 13 -0.06 5.26 21.15
C ASP A 13 0.86 4.80 20.01
N HIS A 14 0.34 4.70 18.78
CA HIS A 14 1.11 4.28 17.62
C HIS A 14 1.85 5.46 16.97
N ASP A 15 3.13 5.29 16.63
CA ASP A 15 3.99 6.38 16.08
C ASP A 15 3.45 7.04 14.80
N HIS A 16 2.71 6.26 14.01
CA HIS A 16 2.06 6.72 12.78
C HIS A 16 0.57 7.12 12.96
N HIS A 17 0.11 7.31 14.20
CA HIS A 17 -1.24 7.77 14.47
C HIS A 17 -1.50 9.15 13.87
N VAL A 18 -2.65 9.30 13.22
CA VAL A 18 -3.17 10.61 12.78
C VAL A 18 -4.55 10.76 13.41
N SER A 19 -4.80 11.91 14.03
CA SER A 19 -6.07 12.15 14.72
C SER A 19 -7.24 12.12 13.75
N ILE A 20 -8.42 11.69 14.24
CA ILE A 20 -9.64 11.70 13.44
C ILE A 20 -9.95 13.13 12.98
N GLU A 21 -9.76 14.12 13.84
CA GLU A 21 -9.99 15.53 13.53
C GLU A 21 -9.15 16.01 12.35
N GLU A 22 -7.88 15.61 12.30
CA GLU A 22 -6.96 15.95 11.21
C GLU A 22 -7.39 15.30 9.90
N ILE A 23 -7.73 14.00 9.90
CA ILE A 23 -8.26 13.30 8.72
C ILE A 23 -9.55 13.95 8.21
N MET A 24 -10.48 14.26 9.11
CA MET A 24 -11.76 14.88 8.75
C MET A 24 -11.60 16.34 8.29
N LYS A 25 -10.48 17.00 8.60
CA LYS A 25 -10.16 18.36 8.17
C LYS A 25 -9.41 18.39 6.85
N GLU A 26 -8.49 17.47 6.60
CA GLU A 26 -7.52 17.53 5.49
C GLU A 26 -7.73 16.43 4.43
N GLY A 27 -8.44 15.36 4.78
CA GLY A 27 -8.57 14.17 3.95
C GLY A 27 -7.44 13.17 4.21
N ILE A 28 -7.45 12.06 3.47
CA ILE A 28 -6.38 11.04 3.52
C ILE A 28 -5.43 11.28 2.36
N SER A 29 -4.17 11.52 2.68
CA SER A 29 -3.10 11.72 1.71
C SER A 29 -1.83 11.04 2.20
N PHE A 30 -0.76 11.06 1.41
CA PHE A 30 0.53 10.52 1.85
C PHE A 30 1.03 11.14 3.17
N SER A 31 0.77 12.42 3.42
CA SER A 31 1.20 13.12 4.63
C SER A 31 0.24 13.02 5.81
N THR A 32 -1.03 12.73 5.53
CA THR A 32 -2.10 12.67 6.55
C THR A 32 -2.63 11.25 6.72
N GLN A 33 -1.95 10.23 6.23
CA GLN A 33 -2.40 8.84 6.38
C GLN A 33 -1.86 8.21 7.66
N SER A 34 -2.67 7.40 8.32
CA SER A 34 -2.21 6.54 9.41
C SER A 34 -1.59 5.27 8.83
N ASN A 35 -0.39 5.39 8.25
CA ASN A 35 0.24 4.30 7.51
C ASN A 35 1.37 3.61 8.28
N ASN A 36 1.09 2.38 8.69
CA ASN A 36 2.07 1.36 9.06
C ASN A 36 1.56 -0.07 8.79
N TRP A 37 0.25 -0.24 8.62
CA TRP A 37 -0.36 -1.54 8.34
C TRP A 37 -0.55 -1.85 6.85
N TYR A 38 -0.26 -0.89 5.97
CA TYR A 38 -0.34 -1.10 4.53
C TYR A 38 1.05 -1.35 3.97
N GLY A 39 1.17 -2.38 3.15
CA GLY A 39 2.34 -2.55 2.32
C GLY A 39 2.43 -1.44 1.28
N ASN A 40 3.65 -1.08 0.90
CA ASN A 40 3.95 -0.28 -0.28
C ASN A 40 5.26 -0.79 -0.88
N GLY A 41 5.19 -1.97 -1.52
CA GLY A 41 6.37 -2.65 -2.07
C GLY A 41 7.19 -1.77 -3.01
N GLY A 42 6.52 -0.86 -3.73
CA GLY A 42 7.17 0.09 -4.64
C GLY A 42 7.97 1.20 -3.95
N GLU A 43 7.70 1.51 -2.68
CA GLU A 43 8.43 2.54 -1.92
C GLU A 43 9.68 2.01 -1.22
N VAL A 44 9.80 0.71 -0.99
CA VAL A 44 10.92 0.11 -0.22
C VAL A 44 12.29 0.47 -0.81
N LYS A 45 12.42 0.43 -2.14
CA LYS A 45 13.66 0.79 -2.86
C LYS A 45 13.36 1.67 -4.07
N PRO A 46 13.06 2.96 -3.87
CA PRO A 46 12.45 3.80 -4.90
C PRO A 46 13.35 3.98 -6.13
N LEU A 47 14.67 4.00 -5.93
CA LEU A 47 15.64 4.08 -7.05
C LEU A 47 15.56 2.85 -7.97
N ILE A 48 15.38 1.66 -7.40
CA ILE A 48 15.24 0.43 -8.18
C ILE A 48 13.84 0.43 -8.82
N THR A 49 12.80 0.74 -8.06
CA THR A 49 11.42 0.83 -8.53
C THR A 49 11.26 1.74 -9.75
N ASP A 50 11.86 2.93 -9.71
CA ASP A 50 11.82 3.88 -10.82
C ASP A 50 12.63 3.37 -12.03
N LYS A 51 13.80 2.76 -11.78
CA LYS A 51 14.67 2.21 -12.83
C LYS A 51 13.99 1.08 -13.61
N VAL A 52 13.23 0.21 -12.95
CA VAL A 52 12.58 -0.96 -13.58
C VAL A 52 11.11 -0.75 -13.93
N ARG A 53 10.62 0.49 -13.82
CA ARG A 53 9.24 0.83 -14.16
C ARG A 53 8.93 0.44 -15.60
N PRO A 54 7.86 -0.36 -15.85
CA PRO A 54 7.52 -0.74 -17.20
C PRO A 54 6.93 0.44 -17.97
N LEU A 55 7.18 0.52 -19.28
CA LEU A 55 6.69 1.60 -20.14
C LEU A 55 5.17 1.77 -20.13
N LYS A 56 4.44 0.67 -19.86
CA LYS A 56 2.97 0.65 -19.76
C LYS A 56 2.43 1.14 -18.42
N ALA A 57 3.27 1.36 -17.40
CA ALA A 57 2.80 1.84 -16.10
C ALA A 57 2.24 3.26 -16.23
N PRO A 58 1.07 3.56 -15.62
CA PRO A 58 0.49 4.89 -15.68
C PRO A 58 1.46 5.94 -15.13
N MET A 59 1.72 7.04 -15.84
CA MET A 59 2.72 8.05 -15.43
C MET A 59 2.46 8.63 -14.04
N TRP A 60 1.19 8.72 -13.63
CA TRP A 60 0.78 9.21 -12.31
C TRP A 60 1.07 8.24 -11.16
N ALA A 61 1.38 6.96 -11.43
CA ALA A 61 1.74 6.00 -10.39
C ALA A 61 3.08 6.39 -9.77
N ASN A 62 3.01 6.98 -8.57
CA ASN A 62 4.14 7.41 -7.78
C ASN A 62 3.97 6.88 -6.35
N PHE A 63 4.75 5.85 -6.01
CA PHE A 63 4.65 5.17 -4.71
C PHE A 63 4.97 6.08 -3.52
N LYS A 64 5.75 7.15 -3.70
CA LYS A 64 6.03 8.15 -2.66
C LYS A 64 4.84 9.06 -2.34
N LYS A 65 3.74 8.91 -3.06
CA LYS A 65 2.50 9.68 -2.88
C LYS A 65 1.28 8.77 -2.70
N ALA A 66 1.48 7.46 -2.67
CA ALA A 66 0.40 6.50 -2.55
C ALA A 66 -0.08 6.43 -1.11
N SER A 67 -1.38 6.20 -0.95
CA SER A 67 -2.00 5.87 0.33
C SER A 67 -2.58 4.46 0.31
N GLY A 68 -2.32 3.71 1.37
CA GLY A 68 -2.83 2.34 1.51
C GLY A 68 -4.31 2.30 1.88
N ALA A 69 -5.02 1.31 1.35
CA ALA A 69 -6.41 1.04 1.70
C ALA A 69 -6.69 -0.47 1.76
N ASN A 70 -7.80 -0.84 2.40
CA ASN A 70 -8.33 -2.18 2.47
C ASN A 70 -9.66 -2.28 1.72
N LEU A 71 -9.96 -3.51 1.27
CA LEU A 71 -11.27 -3.85 0.69
C LEU A 71 -12.32 -4.20 1.76
N GLU A 72 -11.87 -4.41 2.99
CA GLU A 72 -12.68 -4.75 4.15
C GLU A 72 -12.31 -3.84 5.33
N PRO A 73 -13.25 -3.55 6.25
CA PRO A 73 -12.99 -2.69 7.39
C PRO A 73 -11.95 -3.31 8.33
N HIS A 74 -11.01 -2.49 8.77
CA HIS A 74 -10.13 -2.79 9.89
C HIS A 74 -10.84 -2.56 11.23
N VAL A 75 -10.57 -3.40 12.23
CA VAL A 75 -11.17 -3.37 13.57
C VAL A 75 -10.16 -2.77 14.56
N PRO A 76 -10.56 -1.91 15.52
CA PRO A 76 -11.93 -1.54 15.89
C PRO A 76 -12.56 -0.41 15.07
N LYS A 77 -11.75 0.46 14.45
CA LYS A 77 -12.24 1.61 13.69
C LYS A 77 -11.54 1.73 12.33
N SER A 78 -12.29 2.15 11.33
CA SER A 78 -11.76 2.51 10.02
C SER A 78 -12.47 3.74 9.47
N PHE A 79 -11.72 4.60 8.79
CA PHE A 79 -12.33 5.48 7.79
C PHE A 79 -12.81 4.63 6.61
N TYR A 80 -13.88 5.05 5.97
CA TYR A 80 -14.34 4.46 4.72
C TYR A 80 -14.82 5.53 3.76
N PHE A 81 -14.63 5.27 2.48
CA PHE A 81 -14.96 6.20 1.40
C PHE A 81 -15.30 5.43 0.13
N PRO A 82 -16.22 5.94 -0.72
CA PRO A 82 -16.54 5.30 -1.98
C PRO A 82 -15.33 5.35 -2.92
N ILE A 83 -15.26 4.42 -3.87
CA ILE A 83 -14.33 4.55 -5.00
C ILE A 83 -14.67 5.84 -5.76
N PHE A 84 -13.73 6.78 -5.79
CA PHE A 84 -13.93 8.14 -6.34
C PHE A 84 -13.00 8.48 -7.51
N THR A 85 -12.01 7.61 -7.78
CA THR A 85 -10.98 7.82 -8.80
C THR A 85 -10.59 6.49 -9.45
N ASP A 86 -10.06 6.56 -10.67
CA ASP A 86 -9.44 5.45 -11.39
C ASP A 86 -7.94 5.28 -11.04
N LYS A 87 -7.36 6.23 -10.28
CA LYS A 87 -5.97 6.17 -9.80
C LYS A 87 -5.78 5.24 -8.60
N ILE A 88 -6.40 4.07 -8.67
CA ILE A 88 -6.32 3.02 -7.66
C ILE A 88 -5.79 1.75 -8.32
N LEU A 89 -4.65 1.28 -7.83
CA LEU A 89 -4.03 0.06 -8.30
C LEU A 89 -4.01 -0.98 -7.19
N VAL A 90 -4.10 -2.24 -7.60
CA VAL A 90 -3.98 -3.39 -6.73
C VAL A 90 -2.73 -4.16 -7.13
N PHE A 91 -1.95 -4.56 -6.14
CA PHE A 91 -0.73 -5.34 -6.28
C PHE A 91 -0.85 -6.65 -5.47
N ASP A 92 0.02 -7.62 -5.76
CA ASP A 92 0.13 -8.84 -4.96
C ASP A 92 0.94 -8.57 -3.68
N GLY A 93 0.26 -8.48 -2.54
CA GLY A 93 0.89 -8.22 -1.25
C GLY A 93 1.86 -9.30 -0.79
N ASN A 94 1.81 -10.52 -1.34
CA ASN A 94 2.86 -11.52 -1.05
C ASN A 94 4.19 -11.12 -1.69
N ILE A 95 4.17 -10.44 -2.84
CA ILE A 95 5.39 -9.90 -3.47
C ILE A 95 5.92 -8.75 -2.62
N THR A 96 5.05 -7.89 -2.08
CA THR A 96 5.48 -6.84 -1.14
C THR A 96 6.24 -7.42 0.04
N MET A 97 5.75 -8.52 0.65
CA MET A 97 6.48 -9.19 1.75
C MET A 97 7.87 -9.64 1.32
N ASN A 98 8.01 -10.28 0.15
CA ASN A 98 9.33 -10.69 -0.37
C ASN A 98 10.25 -9.49 -0.64
N ILE A 99 9.71 -8.34 -1.05
CA ILE A 99 10.51 -7.11 -1.20
C ILE A 99 11.05 -6.65 0.16
N TYR A 100 10.23 -6.65 1.21
CA TYR A 100 10.67 -6.30 2.56
C TYR A 100 11.73 -7.28 3.08
N ASP A 101 11.48 -8.58 2.97
CA ASP A 101 12.40 -9.62 3.42
C ASP A 101 13.76 -9.49 2.71
N GLN A 102 13.75 -9.39 1.37
CA GLN A 102 14.97 -9.25 0.60
C GLN A 102 15.70 -7.93 0.88
N ALA A 103 14.97 -6.83 1.09
CA ALA A 103 15.58 -5.55 1.46
C ALA A 103 16.28 -5.65 2.82
N PHE A 104 15.62 -6.29 3.80
CA PHE A 104 16.19 -6.52 5.11
C PHE A 104 17.45 -7.37 5.00
N TYR A 105 17.40 -8.52 4.30
CA TYR A 105 18.55 -9.38 4.08
C TYR A 105 19.72 -8.62 3.44
N GLU A 106 19.51 -7.91 2.33
CA GLU A 106 20.60 -7.24 1.61
C GLU A 106 21.31 -6.17 2.46
N GLU A 107 20.58 -5.49 3.36
CA GLU A 107 21.12 -4.48 4.28
C GLU A 107 21.83 -5.08 5.50
N ASN A 108 21.42 -6.28 5.92
CA ASN A 108 21.73 -6.78 7.26
C ASN A 108 22.53 -8.09 7.28
N LYS A 109 22.68 -8.79 6.15
CA LYS A 109 23.35 -10.11 6.06
C LYS A 109 24.79 -10.20 6.57
N PHE A 110 25.46 -9.06 6.78
CA PHE A 110 26.82 -9.00 7.34
C PHE A 110 26.87 -8.46 8.78
N THR A 111 25.71 -8.11 9.35
CA THR A 111 25.57 -7.49 10.67
C THR A 111 24.81 -8.40 11.64
N PHE A 112 23.75 -9.05 11.17
CA PHE A 112 22.87 -9.90 11.98
C PHE A 112 22.76 -11.28 11.33
N GLU A 113 22.95 -12.36 12.10
CA GLU A 113 22.86 -13.74 11.58
C GLU A 113 21.42 -14.06 11.15
N GLU A 114 20.44 -13.53 11.89
CA GLU A 114 19.00 -13.65 11.63
C GLU A 114 18.60 -13.05 10.27
N ALA A 115 19.41 -12.15 9.69
CA ALA A 115 19.12 -11.61 8.36
C ALA A 115 19.10 -12.70 7.29
N LEU A 116 19.84 -13.80 7.47
CA LEU A 116 19.85 -14.94 6.54
C LEU A 116 18.48 -15.61 6.41
N ASP A 117 17.62 -15.54 7.44
CA ASP A 117 16.26 -16.09 7.41
C ASP A 117 15.32 -15.31 6.47
N PHE A 118 15.74 -14.11 6.06
CA PHE A 118 15.00 -13.23 5.15
C PHE A 118 15.54 -13.28 3.71
N ASP A 119 16.55 -14.12 3.43
CA ASP A 119 17.02 -14.33 2.06
C ASP A 119 15.93 -15.04 1.25
N THR A 120 15.35 -14.30 0.30
CA THR A 120 14.32 -14.84 -0.59
C THR A 120 14.90 -15.68 -1.73
N GLY A 121 16.23 -15.71 -1.87
CA GLY A 121 16.96 -16.37 -2.95
C GLY A 121 16.99 -15.59 -4.26
N GLU A 122 16.41 -14.39 -4.31
CA GLU A 122 16.27 -13.55 -5.50
C GLU A 122 16.71 -12.11 -5.22
N THR A 123 17.02 -11.33 -6.26
CA THR A 123 17.43 -9.92 -6.08
C THR A 123 16.23 -9.00 -5.80
N LEU A 124 16.48 -7.86 -5.14
CA LEU A 124 15.48 -6.79 -5.07
C LEU A 124 14.96 -6.34 -6.44
N GLU A 125 15.83 -6.26 -7.45
CA GLU A 125 15.42 -5.89 -8.82
C GLU A 125 14.42 -6.90 -9.41
N TYR A 126 14.61 -8.19 -9.12
CA TYR A 126 13.67 -9.24 -9.53
C TYR A 126 12.30 -9.04 -8.88
N TRP A 127 12.23 -8.91 -7.55
CA TRP A 127 10.96 -8.77 -6.85
C TRP A 127 10.21 -7.49 -7.23
N ILE A 128 10.92 -6.39 -7.42
CA ILE A 128 10.31 -5.11 -7.83
C ILE A 128 9.75 -5.20 -9.26
N LYS A 129 10.42 -5.91 -10.18
CA LYS A 129 9.84 -6.19 -11.51
C LYS A 129 8.56 -7.02 -11.40
N ARG A 130 8.58 -8.07 -10.57
CA ARG A 130 7.40 -8.91 -10.31
C ARG A 130 6.25 -8.11 -9.70
N TYR A 131 6.57 -7.17 -8.81
CA TYR A 131 5.60 -6.27 -8.20
C TYR A 131 4.96 -5.35 -9.24
N TRP A 132 5.75 -4.71 -10.11
CA TRP A 132 5.22 -3.96 -11.25
C TRP A 132 4.37 -4.82 -12.19
N ASP A 133 4.77 -6.06 -12.46
CA ASP A 133 4.01 -6.99 -13.29
C ASP A 133 2.70 -7.45 -12.64
N SER A 134 2.59 -7.39 -11.31
CA SER A 134 1.36 -7.67 -10.56
C SER A 134 0.37 -6.49 -10.54
N MET A 135 0.76 -5.33 -11.06
CA MET A 135 -0.11 -4.16 -11.09
C MET A 135 -1.38 -4.44 -11.90
N MET A 136 -2.54 -4.24 -11.29
CA MET A 136 -3.84 -4.28 -11.96
C MET A 136 -4.79 -3.20 -11.46
N THR A 137 -5.80 -2.88 -12.24
CA THR A 137 -6.85 -1.94 -11.79
C THR A 137 -7.75 -2.59 -10.74
N LEU A 138 -8.37 -1.75 -9.91
CA LEU A 138 -9.34 -2.22 -8.91
C LEU A 138 -10.55 -2.95 -9.55
N GLU A 139 -10.99 -2.51 -10.74
CA GLU A 139 -12.07 -3.16 -11.49
C GLU A 139 -11.68 -4.57 -11.96
N GLU A 140 -10.50 -4.72 -12.56
CA GLU A 140 -9.99 -6.03 -12.96
C GLU A 140 -9.82 -6.95 -11.76
N TYR A 141 -9.36 -6.41 -10.62
CA TYR A 141 -9.20 -7.18 -9.40
C TYR A 141 -10.56 -7.70 -8.91
N PHE A 142 -11.59 -6.86 -8.87
CA PHE A 142 -12.93 -7.33 -8.48
C PHE A 142 -13.51 -8.39 -9.41
N SER A 143 -13.10 -8.39 -10.68
CA SER A 143 -13.57 -9.35 -11.68
C SER A 143 -12.85 -10.70 -11.58
N LYS A 144 -11.54 -10.69 -11.27
CA LYS A 144 -10.68 -11.89 -11.29
C LYS A 144 -10.37 -12.44 -9.89
N LYS A 145 -10.33 -11.57 -8.87
CA LYS A 145 -9.91 -11.84 -7.49
C LYS A 145 -8.59 -12.64 -7.40
N THR A 146 -7.58 -12.16 -8.13
CA THR A 146 -6.35 -12.92 -8.41
C THR A 146 -5.40 -13.04 -7.22
N TYR A 147 -5.49 -12.16 -6.21
CA TYR A 147 -4.56 -12.11 -5.07
C TYR A 147 -5.26 -12.49 -3.77
N THR A 148 -4.64 -13.39 -3.01
CA THR A 148 -5.12 -13.77 -1.67
C THR A 148 -4.89 -12.67 -0.64
N LYS A 149 -3.83 -11.89 -0.82
CA LYS A 149 -3.47 -10.71 -0.02
C LYS A 149 -3.31 -9.50 -0.96
N PRO A 150 -4.41 -8.84 -1.37
CA PRO A 150 -4.30 -7.66 -2.22
C PRO A 150 -3.69 -6.50 -1.45
N GLU A 151 -2.70 -5.82 -2.05
CA GLU A 151 -2.25 -4.51 -1.60
C GLU A 151 -2.95 -3.45 -2.44
N VAL A 152 -3.81 -2.64 -1.83
CA VAL A 152 -4.56 -1.59 -2.55
C VAL A 152 -3.92 -0.24 -2.26
N LEU A 153 -3.48 0.43 -3.33
CA LEU A 153 -2.84 1.74 -3.26
C LEU A 153 -3.67 2.77 -4.03
N VAL A 154 -3.97 3.87 -3.35
CA VAL A 154 -4.65 5.05 -3.90
C VAL A 154 -3.60 6.11 -4.20
N PHE A 155 -3.46 6.50 -5.47
CA PHE A 155 -2.44 7.47 -5.93
C PHE A 155 -2.98 8.90 -6.03
N GLU A 156 -4.05 9.18 -5.28
CA GLU A 156 -4.74 10.47 -5.23
C GLU A 156 -5.28 10.68 -3.82
N SER A 157 -5.20 11.93 -3.32
CA SER A 157 -5.70 12.24 -1.99
C SER A 157 -7.21 12.02 -1.92
N VAL A 158 -7.67 11.35 -0.87
CA VAL A 158 -9.08 11.14 -0.58
C VAL A 158 -9.66 12.43 0.01
N PRO A 159 -10.64 13.07 -0.66
CA PRO A 159 -11.25 14.29 -0.15
C PRO A 159 -12.00 14.03 1.16
N ARG A 160 -11.86 14.93 2.14
CA ARG A 160 -12.56 14.82 3.43
C ARG A 160 -14.09 14.73 3.28
N GLU A 161 -14.66 15.34 2.24
CA GLU A 161 -16.10 15.40 2.00
C GLU A 161 -16.72 14.01 1.74
N ILE A 162 -15.92 13.03 1.36
CA ILE A 162 -16.37 11.66 1.06
C ILE A 162 -15.97 10.64 2.12
N ILE A 163 -15.23 11.06 3.15
CA ILE A 163 -14.77 10.20 4.23
C ILE A 163 -15.85 10.10 5.30
N GLN A 164 -16.08 8.89 5.77
CA GLN A 164 -16.92 8.58 6.91
C GLN A 164 -16.18 7.63 7.86
N ILE A 165 -16.64 7.54 9.11
CA ILE A 165 -16.05 6.64 10.10
C ILE A 165 -16.96 5.43 10.24
N CYS A 166 -16.37 4.25 10.07
CA CYS A 166 -16.97 2.97 10.41
C CYS A 166 -16.52 2.63 11.84
N GLU A 167 -17.40 2.89 12.79
CA GLU A 167 -17.34 2.32 14.13
C GLU A 167 -18.14 1.01 14.06
N LYS A 168 -17.53 -0.12 14.39
CA LYS A 168 -18.27 -1.37 14.47
C LYS A 168 -19.36 -1.31 15.54
#